data_AF-A0A945BGH1-F1
#
_entry.id   AF-A0A945BGH1-F1
#
_cell.length_a   1.000
_cell.length_b   1.000
_cell.length_c   1.000
_cell.angle_alpha   90.00
_cell.angle_beta   90.00
_cell.angle_gamma   90.00
#
_symmetry.space_group_name_H-M   'P 1'
#
loop_
_entity.id
_entity.type
_entity.pdbx_description
1 polymer ?
#
loop_
_entity_poly.entity_id
_entity_poly.type
_entity_poly.pdbx_seq_one_letter_code
_entity_poly.pdbx_strand_id
1 'polypeptide(L)'
;MKSNHSILGDLTADQFLAEYWQKKPLLIRNAIPNFEPPIDGDDLAGLSLEAEVESRLVIGDDWALEHGPFEESRFASLPEQNWSLLVQGVDLWVPEVADLLSSFDFLPSWRVDDIMVSYAE
;
A
#
# COMPACT_ATOMS: atom_id res chain seq x y z
N MET A 1 -1.99 -16.39 -17.64
CA MET A 1 -0.68 -17.02 -17.37
C MET A 1 -0.04 -16.22 -16.25
N LYS A 2 0.03 -16.75 -15.02
CA LYS A 2 0.72 -16.07 -13.92
C LYS A 2 2.21 -16.02 -14.25
N SER A 3 2.80 -14.82 -14.33
CA SER A 3 4.22 -14.67 -14.63
C SER A 3 5.04 -15.26 -13.48
N ASN A 4 5.94 -16.20 -13.76
CA ASN A 4 6.88 -16.79 -12.79
C ASN A 4 8.01 -15.81 -12.35
N HIS A 5 7.73 -14.50 -12.34
CA HIS A 5 8.69 -13.50 -11.90
C HIS A 5 8.54 -13.32 -10.39
N SER A 6 9.60 -13.65 -9.65
CA SER A 6 9.66 -13.45 -8.20
C SER A 6 9.63 -11.95 -7.87
N ILE A 7 8.94 -11.56 -6.78
CA ILE A 7 9.01 -10.19 -6.24
C ILE A 7 10.44 -9.79 -5.87
N LEU A 8 11.32 -10.77 -5.70
CA LEU A 8 12.74 -10.58 -5.40
C LEU A 8 13.62 -10.37 -6.66
N GLY A 9 13.02 -10.28 -7.85
CA GLY A 9 13.73 -10.18 -9.12
C GLY A 9 14.58 -11.43 -9.37
N ASP A 10 15.89 -11.26 -9.52
CA ASP A 10 16.85 -12.34 -9.76
C ASP A 10 17.36 -13.03 -8.48
N LEU A 11 16.98 -12.53 -7.30
CA LEU A 11 17.40 -13.11 -6.01
C LEU A 11 16.51 -14.27 -5.61
N THR A 12 17.12 -15.28 -4.99
CA THR A 12 16.37 -16.29 -4.24
C THR A 12 15.96 -15.75 -2.87
N ALA A 13 14.93 -16.36 -2.27
CA ALA A 13 14.54 -16.06 -0.89
C ALA A 13 15.71 -16.26 0.10
N ASP A 14 16.49 -17.32 -0.05
CA ASP A 14 17.65 -17.59 0.81
C ASP A 14 18.70 -16.49 0.73
N GLN A 15 19.02 -16.02 -0.48
CA GLN A 15 19.96 -14.90 -0.68
C GLN A 15 19.41 -13.61 -0.05
N PHE A 16 18.12 -13.33 -0.25
CA PHE A 16 17.47 -12.17 0.33
C PHE A 16 17.51 -12.18 1.88
N LEU A 17 17.19 -13.31 2.50
CA LEU A 17 17.20 -13.47 3.96
C LEU A 17 18.63 -13.43 4.53
N ALA A 18 19.59 -14.02 3.83
CA ALA A 18 20.99 -14.06 4.26
C ALA A 18 21.68 -12.69 4.17
N GLU A 19 21.34 -11.86 3.19
CA GLU A 19 22.10 -10.63 2.91
C GLU A 19 21.36 -9.33 3.20
N TYR A 20 20.02 -9.29 3.10
CA TYR A 20 19.24 -8.04 3.09
C TYR A 20 18.23 -7.93 4.24
N TRP A 21 17.45 -8.99 4.48
CA TRP A 21 16.36 -8.94 5.47
C TRP A 21 16.85 -8.50 6.86
N GLN A 22 16.28 -7.40 7.36
CA GLN A 22 16.67 -6.73 8.61
C GLN A 22 18.17 -6.36 8.73
N LYS A 23 18.85 -6.15 7.60
CA LYS A 23 20.29 -5.82 7.55
C LYS A 23 20.58 -4.54 6.77
N LYS A 24 20.07 -4.45 5.53
CA LYS A 24 20.30 -3.30 4.64
C LYS A 24 19.16 -3.15 3.63
N PRO A 25 18.87 -1.93 3.16
CA PRO A 25 17.87 -1.70 2.12
C PRO A 25 18.29 -2.31 0.78
N LEU A 26 17.30 -2.65 -0.05
CA LEU A 26 17.47 -3.20 -1.40
C LEU A 26 16.45 -2.57 -2.35
N LEU A 27 16.91 -2.07 -3.50
CA LEU A 27 16.05 -1.63 -4.59
C LEU A 27 15.91 -2.77 -5.61
N ILE A 28 14.70 -3.28 -5.80
CA ILE A 28 14.37 -4.28 -6.81
C ILE A 28 13.60 -3.59 -7.93
N ARG A 29 14.25 -3.44 -9.09
CA ARG A 29 13.64 -2.76 -10.24
C ARG A 29 12.71 -3.73 -10.95
N ASN A 30 11.52 -3.24 -11.33
CA ASN A 30 10.53 -4.01 -12.08
C ASN A 30 10.11 -5.32 -11.36
N ALA A 31 10.02 -5.29 -10.03
CA ALA A 31 9.66 -6.44 -9.19
C ALA A 31 8.28 -7.02 -9.53
N ILE A 32 7.34 -6.18 -9.97
CA ILE A 32 6.03 -6.58 -10.49
C ILE A 32 5.91 -6.01 -11.91
N PRO A 33 6.23 -6.81 -12.94
CA PRO A 33 6.17 -6.36 -14.33
C PRO A 33 4.72 -6.03 -14.74
N ASN A 34 4.54 -4.90 -15.43
CA ASN A 34 3.22 -4.42 -15.88
C ASN A 34 2.22 -4.28 -14.71
N PHE A 35 2.68 -3.77 -13.57
CA PHE A 35 1.82 -3.50 -12.43
C PHE A 35 0.74 -2.48 -12.80
N GLU A 36 -0.52 -2.87 -12.60
CA GLU A 36 -1.68 -1.99 -12.62
C GLU A 36 -2.21 -1.90 -11.18
N PRO A 37 -2.45 -0.70 -10.63
CA PRO A 37 -3.00 -0.56 -9.29
C PRO A 37 -4.34 -1.29 -9.17
N PRO A 38 -4.53 -2.17 -8.16
CA PRO A 38 -5.79 -2.91 -7.97
C PRO A 38 -6.94 -2.04 -7.45
N ILE A 39 -6.64 -0.83 -6.98
CA ILE A 39 -7.59 0.16 -6.49
C ILE A 39 -7.12 1.54 -6.96
N ASP A 40 -8.06 2.38 -7.39
CA ASP A 40 -7.77 3.76 -7.79
C ASP A 40 -8.00 4.76 -6.64
N GLY A 41 -7.76 6.05 -6.91
CA GLY A 41 -7.88 7.10 -5.89
C GLY A 41 -9.32 7.32 -5.41
N ASP A 42 -10.30 7.16 -6.30
CA ASP A 42 -11.71 7.40 -5.99
C ASP A 42 -12.26 6.27 -5.09
N ASP A 43 -11.95 5.01 -5.44
CA ASP A 43 -12.32 3.85 -4.65
C ASP A 43 -11.60 3.86 -3.28
N LEU A 44 -10.32 4.28 -3.25
CA LEU A 44 -9.57 4.41 -2.00
C LEU A 44 -10.14 5.51 -1.09
N ALA A 45 -10.53 6.64 -1.67
CA ALA A 45 -11.24 7.68 -0.95
C ALA A 45 -12.55 7.10 -0.41
N GLY A 46 -13.34 6.39 -1.23
CA GLY A 46 -14.56 5.69 -0.84
C GLY A 46 -14.39 4.81 0.41
N LEU A 47 -13.35 3.96 0.45
CA LEU A 47 -13.05 3.14 1.63
C LEU A 47 -12.80 3.96 2.89
N SER A 48 -12.19 5.13 2.77
CA SER A 48 -11.86 5.99 3.92
C SER A 48 -13.08 6.66 4.58
N LEU A 49 -14.27 6.58 3.96
CA LEU A 49 -15.54 7.05 4.53
C LEU A 49 -16.14 6.02 5.51
N GLU A 50 -15.73 4.75 5.43
CA GLU A 50 -16.27 3.68 6.27
C GLU A 50 -15.67 3.73 7.68
N ALA A 51 -16.52 3.58 8.70
CA ALA A 51 -16.12 3.75 10.11
C ALA A 51 -15.16 2.65 10.60
N GLU A 52 -15.22 1.47 9.99
CA GLU A 52 -14.37 0.31 10.27
C GLU A 52 -12.98 0.42 9.63
N VAL A 53 -12.76 1.40 8.75
CA VAL A 53 -11.53 1.56 7.98
C VAL A 53 -10.65 2.65 8.61
N GLU A 54 -9.48 2.26 9.11
CA GLU A 54 -8.52 3.23 9.64
C GLU A 54 -7.87 4.01 8.49
N SER A 55 -8.12 5.33 8.48
CA SER A 55 -7.59 6.23 7.45
C SER A 55 -7.07 7.53 8.06
N ARG A 56 -6.11 8.14 7.36
CA ARG A 56 -5.45 9.39 7.75
C ARG A 56 -5.19 10.25 6.54
N LEU A 57 -5.31 11.57 6.73
CA LEU A 57 -5.04 12.56 5.72
C LEU A 57 -3.97 13.52 6.23
N VAL A 58 -2.87 13.64 5.49
CA VAL A 58 -1.76 14.55 5.79
C VAL A 58 -1.77 15.68 4.77
N ILE A 59 -1.81 16.93 5.22
CA ILE A 59 -2.05 18.09 4.35
C ILE A 59 -1.02 19.19 4.60
N GLY A 60 -0.44 19.66 3.49
CA GLY A 60 0.37 20.88 3.41
C GLY A 60 1.72 20.82 4.10
N ASP A 61 2.45 21.94 4.01
CA ASP A 61 3.79 22.10 4.58
C ASP A 61 3.80 22.16 6.12
N ASP A 62 2.65 22.48 6.72
CA ASP A 62 2.44 22.51 8.17
C ASP A 62 2.16 21.12 8.75
N TRP A 63 2.10 20.08 7.90
CA TRP A 63 1.87 18.68 8.29
C TRP A 63 0.59 18.49 9.11
N ALA A 64 -0.50 19.13 8.68
CA ALA A 64 -1.79 18.96 9.33
C ALA A 64 -2.25 17.51 9.16
N LEU A 65 -2.62 16.87 10.28
CA LEU A 65 -3.06 15.48 10.31
C LEU A 65 -4.53 15.41 10.69
N GLU A 66 -5.32 14.77 9.84
CA GLU A 66 -6.73 14.46 10.08
C GLU A 66 -6.91 12.93 10.10
N HIS A 67 -7.83 12.44 10.94
CA HIS A 67 -8.16 11.03 11.07
C HIS A 67 -9.57 10.79 10.55
N GLY A 68 -9.77 9.66 9.87
CA GLY A 68 -11.07 9.22 9.41
C GLY A 68 -11.98 8.70 10.55
N PRO A 69 -13.20 8.25 10.20
CA PRO A 69 -13.75 8.24 8.84
C PRO A 69 -13.96 9.65 8.29
N PHE A 70 -13.81 9.81 6.98
CA PHE A 70 -14.02 11.08 6.30
C PHE A 70 -15.44 11.19 5.73
N GLU A 71 -15.82 12.40 5.35
CA GLU A 71 -17.04 12.66 4.58
C GLU A 71 -16.63 12.97 3.14
N GLU A 72 -17.45 12.62 2.15
CA GLU A 72 -17.19 12.89 0.73
C GLU A 72 -16.86 14.38 0.48
N SER A 73 -17.59 15.26 1.15
CA SER A 73 -17.38 16.72 1.09
C SER A 73 -15.98 17.18 1.50
N ARG A 74 -15.27 16.39 2.31
CA ARG A 74 -13.90 16.71 2.73
C ARG A 74 -12.96 16.67 1.54
N PHE A 75 -13.05 15.65 0.69
CA PHE A 75 -12.21 15.52 -0.50
C PHE A 75 -12.45 16.64 -1.52
N ALA A 76 -13.69 17.09 -1.68
CA ALA A 76 -14.03 18.23 -2.54
C ALA A 76 -13.45 19.57 -2.04
N SER A 77 -13.04 19.65 -0.77
CA SER A 77 -12.46 20.85 -0.14
C SER A 77 -10.93 20.81 -0.04
N LEU A 78 -10.29 19.74 -0.52
CA LEU A 78 -8.83 19.63 -0.50
C LEU A 78 -8.18 20.57 -1.51
N PRO A 79 -6.95 21.05 -1.22
CA PRO A 79 -6.16 21.77 -2.21
C PRO A 79 -5.84 20.86 -3.41
N GLU A 80 -5.48 21.46 -4.54
CA GLU A 80 -5.14 20.71 -5.75
C GLU A 80 -3.90 19.81 -5.58
N GLN A 81 -2.99 20.15 -4.66
CA GLN A 81 -1.71 19.47 -4.44
C GLN A 81 -1.29 19.55 -2.96
N ASN A 82 -0.22 18.85 -2.60
CA ASN A 82 0.41 18.79 -1.28
C ASN A 82 -0.45 18.12 -0.20
N TRP A 83 -1.04 16.98 -0.51
CA TRP A 83 -1.70 16.15 0.50
C TRP A 83 -1.55 14.67 0.18
N SER A 84 -1.69 13.82 1.20
CA SER A 84 -1.72 12.37 1.02
C SER A 84 -2.75 11.72 1.92
N LEU A 85 -3.59 10.88 1.30
CA LEU A 85 -4.51 9.97 1.97
C LEU A 85 -3.79 8.64 2.20
N LEU A 86 -3.85 8.11 3.43
CA LEU A 86 -3.33 6.81 3.81
C LEU A 86 -4.48 5.97 4.38
N VAL A 87 -4.68 4.77 3.85
CA VAL A 87 -5.71 3.82 4.31
C VAL A 87 -5.02 2.53 4.72
N GLN A 88 -5.23 2.09 5.97
CA GLN A 88 -4.66 0.86 6.51
C GLN A 88 -5.50 -0.36 6.14
N GLY A 89 -4.91 -1.56 6.18
CA GLY A 89 -5.63 -2.82 6.06
C GLY A 89 -6.46 -2.97 4.79
N VAL A 90 -6.03 -2.39 3.67
CA VAL A 90 -6.81 -2.40 2.42
C VAL A 90 -6.97 -3.82 1.87
N ASP A 91 -6.02 -4.71 2.16
CA ASP A 91 -6.09 -6.14 1.87
C ASP A 91 -7.30 -6.85 2.51
N LEU A 92 -7.84 -6.31 3.62
CA LEU A 92 -9.05 -6.88 4.24
C LEU A 92 -10.33 -6.58 3.45
N TRP A 93 -10.33 -5.50 2.67
CA TRP A 93 -11.50 -4.97 1.98
C TRP A 93 -11.45 -5.21 0.46
N VAL A 94 -10.25 -5.30 -0.11
CA VAL A 94 -10.01 -5.44 -1.55
C VAL A 94 -9.24 -6.74 -1.83
N PRO A 95 -9.91 -7.81 -2.31
CA PRO A 95 -9.28 -9.11 -2.58
C PRO A 95 -8.06 -9.03 -3.52
N GLU A 96 -8.11 -8.16 -4.52
CA GLU A 96 -7.05 -7.93 -5.48
C GLU A 96 -5.79 -7.32 -4.83
N VAL A 97 -5.96 -6.55 -3.75
CA VAL A 97 -4.84 -6.06 -2.92
C VAL A 97 -4.27 -7.21 -2.09
N ALA A 98 -5.12 -8.04 -1.48
CA ALA A 98 -4.67 -9.20 -0.70
C ALA A 98 -3.85 -10.19 -1.54
N ASP A 99 -4.19 -10.36 -2.83
CA ASP A 99 -3.44 -11.22 -3.75
C ASP A 99 -1.95 -10.81 -3.87
N LEU A 100 -1.61 -9.54 -3.63
CA LEU A 100 -0.21 -9.09 -3.63
C LEU A 100 0.60 -9.73 -2.51
N LEU A 101 -0.01 -10.04 -1.35
CA LEU A 101 0.67 -10.66 -0.21
C LEU A 101 1.22 -12.05 -0.55
N SER A 102 0.58 -12.77 -1.49
CA SER A 102 1.06 -14.09 -1.94
C SER A 102 2.47 -14.06 -2.55
N SER A 103 2.91 -12.88 -3.01
CA SER A 103 4.27 -12.70 -3.51
C SER A 103 5.33 -12.76 -2.40
N PHE A 104 4.92 -12.66 -1.13
CA PHE A 104 5.80 -12.60 0.05
C PHE A 104 5.78 -13.89 0.89
N ASP A 105 5.26 -15.01 0.36
CA ASP A 105 5.13 -16.32 1.04
C ASP A 105 6.45 -16.94 1.50
N PHE A 106 7.60 -16.39 1.11
CA PHE A 106 8.91 -16.77 1.64
C PHE A 106 9.16 -16.25 3.07
N LEU A 107 8.30 -15.35 3.58
CA LEU A 107 8.28 -14.92 4.97
C LEU A 107 7.22 -15.71 5.75
N PRO A 108 7.46 -16.00 7.04
CA PRO A 108 6.41 -16.56 7.90
C PRO A 108 5.22 -15.60 7.99
N SER A 109 3.99 -16.11 7.85
CA SER A 109 2.77 -15.29 7.82
C SER A 109 2.60 -14.37 9.02
N TRP A 110 3.00 -14.79 10.22
CA TRP A 110 2.92 -13.98 11.45
C TRP A 110 3.87 -12.76 11.47
N ARG A 111 4.78 -12.64 10.49
CA ARG A 111 5.66 -11.48 10.31
C ARG A 111 5.09 -10.46 9.33
N VAL A 112 4.08 -10.84 8.56
CA VAL A 112 3.37 -9.98 7.63
C VAL A 112 2.21 -9.35 8.42
N ASP A 113 2.05 -8.04 8.29
CA ASP A 113 1.00 -7.28 8.98
C ASP A 113 -0.17 -7.06 8.01
N ASP A 114 -0.14 -5.98 7.24
CA ASP A 114 -1.19 -5.59 6.29
C ASP A 114 -0.62 -4.86 5.05
N ILE A 115 -1.50 -4.47 4.12
CA ILE A 115 -1.19 -3.55 3.03
C ILE A 115 -1.90 -2.22 3.29
N MET A 116 -1.12 -1.21 3.64
CA MET A 116 -1.54 0.19 3.59
C MET A 116 -1.37 0.73 2.16
N VAL A 117 -2.41 1.39 1.63
CA VAL A 117 -2.37 2.10 0.34
C VAL A 117 -2.39 3.60 0.59
N SER A 118 -1.59 4.33 -0.18
CA SER A 118 -1.56 5.80 -0.14
C SER A 118 -1.85 6.41 -1.50
N TYR A 119 -2.67 7.47 -1.52
CA TYR A 119 -2.87 8.36 -2.67
C TYR A 119 -2.29 9.73 -2.34
N ALA A 120 -1.70 10.42 -3.32
CA ALA A 120 -1.11 11.74 -3.12
C ALA A 120 -1.22 12.59 -4.39
N GLU A 121 -1.46 13.88 -4.17
CA GLU A 121 -1.43 14.97 -5.17
C GLU A 121 -0.52 16.09 -4.68
#